data_AF-A0A0D0HJY6-F1
#
_entry.id   AF-A0A0D0HJY6-F1
#
_cell.length_a   1.000
_cell.length_b   1.000
_cell.length_c   1.000
_cell.angle_alpha   90.00
_cell.angle_beta   90.00
_cell.angle_gamma   90.00
#
_symmetry.space_group_name_H-M   'P 1'
#
loop_
_entity.id
_entity.type
_entity.pdbx_description
1 polymer ?
#
loop_
_entity_poly.entity_id
_entity_poly.type
_entity_poly.pdbx_seq_one_letter_code
_entity_poly.pdbx_strand_id
1 'polypeptide(L)'
;MLGQIGSDPVVGVRCDDGCRVLFARHGAGAWTPAQVAGSPAQFATALRIWCALRIGQYANDILDDTYAIRSAFPADLRARIGEVLPDAEAAVFMEMVDD
;
A
#
# COMPACT_ATOMS: atom_id res chain seq x y z
N MET A 1 -0.23 -4.77 -8.38
CA MET A 1 -0.59 -5.85 -7.40
C MET A 1 -0.23 -5.31 -6.01
N LEU A 2 -0.84 -5.70 -4.88
CA LEU A 2 -0.29 -5.27 -3.57
C LEU A 2 0.98 -6.07 -3.34
N GLY A 3 2.12 -5.51 -3.71
CA GLY A 3 3.35 -6.24 -3.97
C GLY A 3 3.19 -7.23 -5.14
N GLN A 4 4.12 -7.24 -6.08
CA GLN A 4 4.57 -8.55 -6.55
C GLN A 4 5.26 -9.22 -5.35
N ILE A 5 4.46 -9.92 -4.54
CA ILE A 5 4.81 -10.56 -3.26
C ILE A 5 5.77 -11.74 -3.50
N GLY A 6 6.98 -11.45 -3.94
CA GLY A 6 8.10 -12.39 -3.86
C GLY A 6 9.04 -12.03 -2.71
N SER A 7 9.24 -10.74 -2.44
CA SER A 7 10.34 -10.30 -1.59
C SER A 7 10.10 -9.08 -0.69
N ASP A 8 9.16 -8.18 -0.95
CA ASP A 8 9.04 -6.96 -0.12
C ASP A 8 8.24 -7.20 1.16
N PRO A 9 8.84 -7.08 2.35
CA PRO A 9 8.16 -7.35 3.60
C PRO A 9 7.31 -6.17 4.02
N VAL A 10 6.26 -6.50 4.76
CA VAL A 10 5.62 -5.59 5.70
C VAL A 10 6.13 -5.97 7.09
N VAL A 11 6.75 -5.02 7.79
CA VAL A 11 7.42 -5.25 9.09
C VAL A 11 6.73 -4.45 10.18
N GLY A 12 6.28 -5.13 11.24
CA GLY A 12 5.87 -4.47 12.47
C GLY A 12 7.09 -4.15 13.34
N VAL A 13 7.25 -2.88 13.74
CA VAL A 13 8.32 -2.44 14.63
C VAL A 13 7.71 -1.94 15.92
N ARG A 14 8.04 -2.60 17.04
CA ARG A 14 7.64 -2.16 18.37
C ARG A 14 8.29 -0.81 18.70
N CYS A 15 7.49 0.12 19.19
CA CYS A 15 7.87 1.45 19.65
C CYS A 15 7.35 1.65 21.09
N ASP A 16 7.80 2.69 21.77
CA ASP A 16 7.40 2.97 23.16
C ASP A 16 5.90 3.26 23.28
N ASP A 17 5.30 3.83 22.24
CA ASP A 17 3.89 4.21 22.10
C ASP A 17 3.05 3.20 21.32
N GLY A 18 3.62 2.07 20.89
CA GLY A 18 2.88 1.03 20.18
C GLY A 18 3.70 0.21 19.20
N CYS A 19 3.20 0.09 17.97
CA CYS A 19 3.84 -0.65 16.90
C CYS A 19 3.61 0.11 15.61
N ARG A 20 4.66 0.57 14.93
CA ARG A 20 4.53 1.13 13.59
C ARG A 20 4.69 0.04 12.54
N VAL A 21 4.15 0.28 11.35
CA VAL A 21 4.25 -0.64 10.22
C VAL A 21 5.16 -0.04 9.17
N LEU A 22 6.13 -0.82 8.73
CA LEU A 22 7.05 -0.46 7.66
C LEU A 22 6.78 -1.31 6.41
N PHE A 23 6.99 -0.73 5.24
CA PHE A 23 7.12 -1.43 3.98
C PHE A 23 8.58 -1.31 3.52
N ALA A 24 9.26 -2.44 3.29
CA ALA A 24 10.66 -2.41 2.90
C ALA A 24 10.86 -2.80 1.44
N ARG A 25 10.71 -1.82 0.54
CA ARG A 25 10.87 -2.04 -0.89
C ARG A 25 12.29 -2.56 -1.21
N HIS A 26 12.38 -3.64 -1.97
CA HIS A 26 13.63 -4.13 -2.52
C HIS A 26 14.14 -3.16 -3.59
N GLY A 27 15.43 -2.82 -3.49
CA GLY A 27 16.15 -1.99 -4.45
C GLY A 27 17.50 -2.61 -4.81
N ALA A 28 18.48 -1.78 -5.21
CA ALA A 28 19.82 -2.14 -5.68
C ALA A 28 20.67 -2.95 -4.66
N GLY A 29 20.26 -4.18 -4.34
CA GLY A 29 20.90 -5.08 -3.38
C GLY A 29 20.57 -4.83 -1.91
N ALA A 30 19.63 -3.94 -1.60
CA ALA A 30 19.22 -3.62 -0.22
C ALA A 30 17.72 -3.39 -0.11
N TRP A 31 17.19 -3.60 1.09
CA TRP A 31 15.81 -3.26 1.43
C TRP A 31 15.79 -1.88 2.06
N THR A 32 14.85 -1.02 1.64
CA THR A 32 14.71 0.34 2.16
C THR A 32 13.40 0.45 2.93
N PRO A 33 13.39 0.24 4.26
CA PRO A 33 12.18 0.33 5.06
C PRO A 33 11.68 1.78 5.15
N ALA A 34 10.43 1.99 4.77
CA ALA A 34 9.70 3.23 4.96
C ALA A 34 8.43 2.99 5.78
N GLN A 35 8.03 3.97 6.60
CA GLN A 35 6.81 3.83 7.40
C GLN A 35 5.57 3.94 6.51
N VAL A 36 4.73 2.91 6.54
CA VAL A 36 3.47 2.84 5.78
C VAL A 36 2.24 3.08 6.65
N ALA A 37 2.37 2.91 7.97
CA ALA A 37 1.35 3.30 8.93
C ALA A 37 1.93 3.47 10.34
N GLY A 38 1.35 4.36 11.13
CA GLY A 38 1.68 4.53 12.55
C GLY A 38 1.19 3.39 13.45
N SER A 39 0.25 2.56 12.98
CA SER A 39 -0.25 1.39 13.74
C SER A 39 -0.75 0.25 12.85
N PRO A 40 -0.82 -1.01 13.36
CA PRO A 40 -1.43 -2.11 12.62
C PRO A 40 -2.91 -1.87 12.29
N ALA A 41 -3.64 -1.18 13.17
CA ALA A 41 -5.05 -0.86 12.95
C ALA A 41 -5.24 0.15 11.79
N GLN A 42 -4.36 1.14 11.71
CA GLN A 42 -4.35 2.10 10.62
C GLN A 42 -3.96 1.41 9.30
N PHE A 43 -2.93 0.56 9.31
CA PHE A 43 -2.55 -0.24 8.15
C PHE A 43 -3.68 -1.17 7.67
N ALA A 44 -4.37 -1.84 8.60
CA ALA A 44 -5.52 -2.69 8.28
C ALA A 44 -6.67 -1.88 7.65
N THR A 45 -6.87 -0.63 8.08
CA THR A 45 -7.86 0.28 7.49
C THR A 45 -7.49 0.61 6.03
N ALA A 46 -6.22 0.92 5.76
CA ALA A 46 -5.72 1.15 4.42
C ALA A 46 -5.86 -0.09 3.51
N LEU A 47 -5.53 -1.29 4.01
CA LEU A 47 -5.75 -2.55 3.29
C LEU A 47 -7.22 -2.81 2.98
N ARG A 48 -8.12 -2.50 3.92
CA ARG A 48 -9.57 -2.64 3.71
C ARG A 48 -10.06 -1.72 2.59
N ILE A 49 -9.55 -0.50 2.50
CA ILE A 49 -9.85 0.43 1.40
C ILE A 49 -9.39 -0.15 0.07
N TRP A 50 -8.15 -0.65 0.00
CA TRP A 50 -7.63 -1.31 -1.20
C TRP A 50 -8.49 -2.50 -1.62
N CYS A 51 -8.89 -3.38 -0.68
CA CYS A 51 -9.76 -4.51 -0.96
C CYS A 51 -11.14 -4.05 -1.46
N ALA A 52 -11.74 -3.06 -0.82
CA ALA A 52 -13.05 -2.53 -1.18
C ALA A 52 -13.04 -1.93 -2.60
N LEU A 53 -11.97 -1.23 -2.97
CA LEU A 53 -11.79 -0.72 -4.33
C LEU A 53 -11.55 -1.86 -5.31
N ARG A 54 -10.49 -2.65 -5.10
CA ARG A 54 -10.04 -3.66 -6.07
C ARG A 54 -11.09 -4.74 -6.29
N ILE A 55 -11.60 -5.32 -5.22
CA ILE A 55 -12.53 -6.46 -5.29
C ILE A 55 -13.97 -5.96 -5.42
N GLY A 56 -14.34 -4.89 -4.68
CA GLY A 56 -15.70 -4.39 -4.67
C GLY A 56 -16.03 -3.53 -5.90
N GLN A 57 -15.41 -2.36 -6.00
CA GLN A 57 -15.74 -1.37 -7.04
C GLN A 57 -15.27 -1.78 -8.44
N TYR A 58 -14.03 -2.26 -8.54
CA TYR A 58 -13.41 -2.61 -9.83
C TYR A 58 -13.56 -4.10 -10.18
N ALA A 59 -14.10 -4.94 -9.29
CA ALA A 59 -14.30 -6.37 -9.54
C ALA A 59 -13.04 -7.11 -10.07
N ASN A 60 -11.85 -6.68 -9.62
CA ASN A 60 -10.52 -7.07 -10.10
C ASN A 60 -10.16 -6.67 -11.55
N ASP A 61 -11.03 -5.96 -12.28
CA ASP A 61 -10.73 -5.35 -13.58
C ASP A 61 -9.98 -4.01 -13.41
N ILE A 62 -8.75 -4.12 -12.92
CA ILE A 62 -7.85 -2.99 -12.70
C ILE A 62 -6.69 -2.95 -13.68
N LEU A 63 -6.57 -3.95 -14.56
CA LEU A 63 -5.53 -4.03 -15.58
C LEU A 63 -6.15 -3.75 -16.95
N ASP A 64 -5.41 -3.06 -17.82
CA ASP A 64 -5.76 -2.94 -19.22
C ASP A 64 -5.21 -4.11 -20.06
N ASP A 65 -5.44 -4.05 -21.37
CA ASP A 65 -5.03 -5.10 -22.32
C ASP A 65 -3.49 -5.25 -22.44
N THR A 66 -2.73 -4.29 -21.91
CA THR A 66 -1.26 -4.31 -21.83
C THR A 66 -0.75 -4.83 -20.49
N TYR A 67 -1.65 -5.27 -19.61
CA TYR A 67 -1.38 -5.63 -18.21
C TYR A 67 -0.93 -4.46 -17.33
N ALA A 68 -1.08 -3.21 -17.79
CA ALA A 68 -0.81 -2.03 -16.98
C ALA A 68 -2.02 -1.71 -16.09
N ILE A 69 -1.77 -1.13 -14.91
CA ILE A 69 -2.85 -0.70 -14.02
C ILE A 69 -3.60 0.47 -14.65
N ARG A 70 -4.92 0.33 -14.81
CA ARG A 70 -5.82 1.39 -15.28
C ARG A 70 -5.73 2.60 -14.34
N SER A 71 -5.41 3.78 -14.86
CA SER A 71 -5.12 5.01 -14.09
C SER A 71 -6.22 5.44 -13.11
N ALA A 72 -7.48 5.07 -13.36
CA ALA A 72 -8.59 5.36 -12.46
C ALA A 72 -8.41 4.69 -11.08
N PHE A 73 -7.90 3.45 -11.05
CA PHE A 73 -7.74 2.70 -9.80
C PHE A 73 -6.75 3.34 -8.81
N PRO A 74 -5.49 3.66 -9.17
CA PRO A 74 -4.55 4.30 -8.25
C PRO A 74 -4.99 5.73 -7.87
N ALA A 75 -5.71 6.45 -8.75
CA ALA A 75 -6.26 7.76 -8.42
C ALA A 75 -7.34 7.65 -7.32
N ASP A 76 -8.33 6.76 -7.49
CA ASP A 76 -9.37 6.50 -6.49
C ASP A 76 -8.78 5.99 -5.17
N LEU A 77 -7.76 5.13 -5.26
CA LEU A 77 -7.05 4.61 -4.10
C LEU A 77 -6.32 5.73 -3.35
N ARG A 78 -5.55 6.57 -4.05
CA ARG A 78 -4.81 7.68 -3.42
C ARG A 78 -5.75 8.65 -2.70
N ALA A 79 -6.91 8.93 -3.29
CA ALA A 79 -7.92 9.79 -2.68
C ALA A 79 -8.42 9.20 -1.35
N ARG A 80 -8.86 7.93 -1.32
CA ARG A 80 -9.38 7.29 -0.10
C ARG A 80 -8.31 7.01 0.95
N ILE A 81 -7.10 6.66 0.53
CA ILE A 81 -5.98 6.43 1.44
C ILE A 81 -5.57 7.73 2.13
N GLY A 82 -5.59 8.87 1.42
CA GLY A 82 -5.29 10.18 2.00
C GLY A 82 -6.25 10.63 3.11
N GLU A 83 -7.42 10.01 3.23
CA GLU A 83 -8.37 10.27 4.33
C GLU A 83 -8.00 9.55 5.63
N VAL A 84 -7.16 8.50 5.56
CA VAL A 84 -6.85 7.62 6.72
C VAL A 84 -5.36 7.51 7.04
N LEU A 85 -4.49 7.87 6.10
CA LEU A 85 -3.03 7.91 6.28
C LEU A 85 -2.53 9.36 6.12
N PRO A 86 -1.57 9.81 6.94
CA PRO A 86 -0.76 10.99 6.67
C PRO A 86 -0.14 10.93 5.27
N ASP A 87 0.07 12.08 4.63
CA ASP A 87 0.53 12.13 3.23
C ASP A 87 1.83 11.34 2.95
N ALA A 88 2.78 11.36 3.88
CA ALA A 88 4.02 10.59 3.75
C ALA A 88 3.76 9.07 3.76
N GLU A 89 2.89 8.60 4.65
CA GLU A 89 2.52 7.18 4.77
C GLU A 89 1.64 6.74 3.59
N ALA A 90 0.74 7.64 3.14
CA ALA A 90 -0.07 7.42 1.95
C ALA A 90 0.80 7.26 0.69
N ALA A 91 1.87 8.05 0.54
CA ALA A 91 2.81 7.90 -0.56
C ALA A 91 3.50 6.53 -0.52
N VAL A 92 4.00 6.10 0.64
CA VAL A 92 4.60 4.76 0.82
C VAL A 92 3.59 3.65 0.53
N PHE A 93 2.33 3.82 0.91
CA PHE A 93 1.29 2.84 0.58
C PHE A 93 1.05 2.73 -0.93
N MET A 94 1.10 3.85 -1.66
CA MET A 94 0.97 3.84 -3.12
C MET A 94 2.15 3.15 -3.81
N GLU A 95 3.37 3.24 -3.25
CA GLU A 95 4.53 2.48 -3.74
C GLU A 95 4.35 0.96 -3.65
N MET A 96 3.43 0.46 -2.81
CA MET A 96 3.10 -0.96 -2.75
C MET A 96 2.16 -1.42 -3.89
N VAL A 97 1.57 -0.47 -4.61
CA VAL A 97 0.53 -0.69 -5.62
C VAL A 97 1.08 -0.51 -7.03
N ASP A 98 1.98 0.46 -7.18
CA ASP A 98 2.78 0.68 -8.38
C ASP A 98 3.80 -0.47 -8.55
N ASP A 99 3.96 -0.91 -9.81
CA ASP A 99 4.72 -2.10 -10.21
C ASP A 99 6.12 -2.25 -9.58
#